data_AF-A0A328RS35-F1
#
_entry.id   AF-A0A328RS35-F1
#
_cell.length_a   1.000
_cell.length_b   1.000
_cell.length_c   1.000
_cell.angle_alpha   90.00
_cell.angle_beta   90.00
_cell.angle_gamma   90.00
#
_symmetry.space_group_name_H-M   'P 1'
#
loop_
_entity.id
_entity.type
_entity.pdbx_description
1 polymer ?
#
loop_
_entity_poly.entity_id
_entity_poly.type
_entity_poly.pdbx_seq_one_letter_code
_entity_poly.pdbx_strand_id
1 'polypeptide(L)'
;MPPQRVLSLNNDKIRLGVLISGRGSNFQAIHAAIQNQELSASIEIVISNNPAANGLKYAEKHHLKKTSIIEKDYDSKKLFNEAIIKTLQNHKIDLVILAGYMRILDTCFFKSYKNRILNIHPSLLPSFKGLNAQKQALDFGVKISGCTVHVVTEKLDDGPILKQVSVPVLKNDTENTLSNRILEQEHKVYSQAIKEYIKTLNKE
;
A
#
# COMPACT_ATOMS: atom_id res chain seq x y z
N MET A 1 -3.31 23.28 -14.64
CA MET A 1 -2.68 22.46 -13.58
C MET A 1 -3.65 22.39 -12.42
N PRO A 2 -3.96 21.21 -11.85
CA PRO A 2 -4.70 21.18 -10.60
C PRO A 2 -3.84 21.82 -9.51
N PRO A 3 -4.42 22.61 -8.59
CA PRO A 3 -3.65 23.27 -7.54
C PRO A 3 -2.98 22.20 -6.67
N GLN A 4 -1.65 22.32 -6.50
CA GLN A 4 -0.94 21.60 -5.44
C GLN A 4 -1.47 22.15 -4.12
N ARG A 5 -2.27 21.33 -3.43
CA ARG A 5 -2.86 21.71 -2.14
C ARG A 5 -1.73 21.66 -1.10
N VAL A 6 -1.28 22.83 -0.66
CA VAL A 6 -0.48 22.97 0.56
C VAL A 6 -1.31 22.38 1.71
N LEU A 7 -0.74 21.41 2.42
CA LEU A 7 -1.40 20.80 3.57
C LEU A 7 -1.45 21.87 4.67
N SER A 8 -2.66 22.34 4.97
CA SER A 8 -2.93 23.37 5.98
C SER A 8 -2.43 22.93 7.37
N LEU A 9 -1.78 23.85 8.09
CA LEU A 9 -1.24 23.69 9.45
C LEU A 9 -2.29 23.44 10.56
N ASN A 10 -3.55 23.25 10.20
CA ASN A 10 -4.58 22.83 11.14
C ASN A 10 -4.55 21.32 11.33
N ASN A 11 -5.07 20.88 12.48
CA ASN A 11 -5.14 19.53 13.04
C ASN A 11 -5.85 18.45 12.17
N ASP A 12 -5.82 18.59 10.84
CA ASP A 12 -6.44 17.70 9.87
C ASP A 12 -5.56 16.46 9.70
N LYS A 13 -6.09 15.32 10.16
CA LYS A 13 -5.47 14.01 9.93
C LYS A 13 -5.27 13.79 8.44
N ILE A 14 -4.10 13.25 8.06
CA ILE A 14 -3.83 12.84 6.67
C ILE A 14 -4.87 11.80 6.24
N ARG A 15 -5.50 12.01 5.09
CA ARG A 15 -6.53 11.13 4.53
C ARG A 15 -5.91 10.08 3.63
N LEU A 16 -6.04 8.83 4.03
CA LEU A 16 -5.54 7.65 3.34
C LEU A 16 -6.60 7.09 2.40
N GLY A 17 -6.18 6.79 1.16
CA GLY A 17 -6.91 5.94 0.23
C GLY A 17 -6.19 4.61 0.11
N VAL A 18 -6.86 3.52 0.50
CA VAL A 18 -6.22 2.20 0.57
C VAL A 18 -6.67 1.33 -0.60
N LEU A 19 -5.71 0.86 -1.41
CA LEU A 19 -5.95 -0.05 -2.53
C LEU A 19 -5.59 -1.48 -2.13
N ILE A 20 -6.47 -2.44 -2.40
CA ILE A 20 -6.32 -3.87 -2.06
C ILE A 20 -6.77 -4.79 -3.20
N SER A 21 -6.36 -6.05 -3.17
CA SER A 21 -6.89 -7.10 -4.09
C SER A 21 -7.42 -8.36 -3.41
N GLY A 22 -7.15 -8.53 -2.11
CA GLY A 22 -7.39 -9.81 -1.42
C GLY A 22 -7.68 -9.69 0.06
N ARG A 23 -6.90 -10.40 0.90
CA ARG A 23 -7.13 -10.50 2.35
C ARG A 23 -7.14 -9.14 3.07
N GLY A 24 -6.27 -8.22 2.63
CA GLY A 24 -6.16 -6.88 3.21
C GLY A 24 -5.57 -6.87 4.62
N SER A 25 -4.73 -7.83 5.01
CA SER A 25 -4.16 -7.90 6.36
C SER A 25 -3.29 -6.68 6.70
N ASN A 26 -2.49 -6.17 5.75
CA ASN A 26 -1.77 -4.90 5.90
C ASN A 26 -2.72 -3.71 6.13
N PHE A 27 -3.82 -3.65 5.38
CA PHE A 27 -4.86 -2.64 5.59
C PHE A 27 -5.48 -2.73 7.00
N GLN A 28 -5.76 -3.94 7.48
CA GLN A 28 -6.29 -4.17 8.83
C GLN A 28 -5.30 -3.70 9.90
N ALA A 29 -4.00 -3.96 9.73
CA ALA A 29 -2.96 -3.50 10.64
C ALA A 29 -2.84 -1.97 10.67
N ILE A 30 -2.92 -1.31 9.51
CA ILE A 30 -2.95 0.16 9.41
C ILE A 30 -4.19 0.73 10.09
N HIS A 31 -5.36 0.13 9.86
CA HIS A 31 -6.60 0.55 10.51
C HIS A 31 -6.51 0.39 12.04
N ALA A 32 -5.97 -0.72 12.54
CA ALA A 32 -5.75 -0.93 13.96
C ALA A 32 -4.80 0.13 14.57
N ALA A 33 -3.70 0.46 13.89
CA ALA A 33 -2.78 1.50 14.34
C ALA A 33 -3.45 2.90 14.42
N ILE A 34 -4.40 3.19 13.54
CA ILE A 34 -5.21 4.43 13.60
C ILE A 34 -6.16 4.40 14.80
N GLN A 35 -6.87 3.28 15.01
CA GLN A 35 -7.80 3.13 16.14
C GLN A 35 -7.08 3.24 17.49
N ASN A 36 -5.86 2.69 17.57
CA ASN A 36 -5.01 2.77 18.76
C ASN A 36 -4.28 4.12 18.92
N GLN A 37 -4.55 5.10 18.05
CA GLN A 37 -3.90 6.42 18.04
C GLN A 37 -2.38 6.37 17.85
N GLU A 38 -1.84 5.26 17.37
CA GLU A 38 -0.42 5.10 17.05
C GLU A 38 -0.07 5.80 15.72
N LEU A 39 -1.05 5.93 14.82
CA LEU A 39 -0.97 6.60 13.53
C LEU A 39 -2.02 7.71 13.42
N SER A 40 -1.58 8.97 13.32
CA SER A 40 -2.44 10.14 13.15
C SER A 40 -2.88 10.33 11.70
N ALA A 41 -3.79 9.48 11.25
CA ALA A 41 -4.38 9.49 9.91
C ALA A 41 -5.86 9.06 9.95
N SER A 42 -6.59 9.22 8.84
CA SER A 42 -7.92 8.64 8.63
C SER A 42 -7.93 7.81 7.35
N ILE A 43 -8.74 6.75 7.30
CA ILE A 43 -8.97 5.98 6.06
C ILE A 43 -10.30 6.45 5.48
N GLU A 44 -10.25 7.20 4.39
CA GLU A 44 -11.46 7.80 3.79
C GLU A 44 -12.10 6.93 2.71
N ILE A 45 -11.33 6.02 2.09
CA ILE A 45 -11.87 5.05 1.14
C ILE A 45 -10.96 3.82 1.03
N VAL A 46 -11.57 2.65 0.99
CA VAL A 46 -10.92 1.38 0.63
C VAL A 46 -11.43 0.95 -0.74
N ILE A 47 -10.53 0.77 -1.70
CA ILE A 47 -10.86 0.39 -3.07
C ILE A 47 -10.24 -0.97 -3.36
N SER A 48 -11.04 -1.89 -3.89
CA SER A 48 -10.56 -3.18 -4.36
C SER A 48 -10.78 -3.36 -5.85
N ASN A 49 -9.84 -4.00 -6.54
CA ASN A 49 -10.06 -4.49 -7.90
C ASN A 49 -10.72 -5.89 -7.95
N ASN A 50 -11.12 -6.41 -6.80
CA ASN A 50 -11.82 -7.68 -6.63
C ASN A 50 -13.00 -7.47 -5.66
N PRO A 51 -14.26 -7.60 -6.11
CA PRO A 51 -15.44 -7.39 -5.27
C PRO A 51 -15.56 -8.44 -4.15
N ALA A 52 -14.95 -9.62 -4.31
CA ALA A 52 -14.96 -10.69 -3.30
C ALA A 52 -13.80 -10.57 -2.29
N ALA A 53 -12.98 -9.53 -2.35
CA ALA A 53 -11.83 -9.34 -1.46
C ALA A 53 -12.28 -9.31 0.01
N ASN A 54 -11.69 -10.18 0.86
CA ASN A 54 -12.00 -10.20 2.28
C ASN A 54 -11.68 -8.87 3.00
N GLY A 55 -10.75 -8.06 2.47
CA GLY A 55 -10.51 -6.72 2.98
C GLY A 55 -11.70 -5.77 2.83
N LEU A 56 -12.57 -5.95 1.81
CA LEU A 56 -13.81 -5.17 1.70
C LEU A 56 -14.83 -5.56 2.77
N LYS A 57 -14.93 -6.85 3.11
CA LYS A 57 -15.78 -7.33 4.21
C LYS A 57 -15.34 -6.75 5.55
N TYR A 58 -14.02 -6.66 5.76
CA TYR A 58 -13.47 -5.99 6.94
C TYR A 58 -13.84 -4.50 6.96
N ALA A 59 -13.67 -3.78 5.85
CA ALA A 59 -14.02 -2.36 5.76
C ALA A 59 -15.50 -2.12 6.12
N GLU A 60 -16.40 -2.95 5.59
CA GLU A 60 -17.84 -2.92 5.91
C GLU A 60 -18.13 -3.16 7.39
N LYS A 61 -17.54 -4.21 7.98
CA LYS A 61 -17.70 -4.54 9.41
C LYS A 61 -17.24 -3.39 10.32
N HIS A 62 -16.28 -2.60 9.88
CA HIS A 62 -15.74 -1.46 10.62
C HIS A 62 -16.32 -0.11 10.16
N HIS A 63 -17.41 -0.11 9.39
CA HIS A 63 -18.09 1.09 8.90
C HIS A 63 -17.19 2.06 8.10
N LEU A 64 -16.15 1.53 7.45
CA LEU A 64 -15.30 2.28 6.55
C LEU A 64 -15.94 2.35 5.16
N LYS A 65 -15.82 3.51 4.51
CA LYS A 65 -16.22 3.66 3.10
C LYS A 65 -15.42 2.68 2.25
N LYS A 66 -16.12 1.94 1.39
CA LYS A 66 -15.54 0.94 0.50
C LYS A 66 -16.16 1.00 -0.88
N THR A 67 -15.39 0.61 -1.89
CA THR A 67 -15.91 0.34 -3.24
C THR A 67 -15.08 -0.72 -3.96
N SER A 68 -15.67 -1.34 -4.97
CA SER A 68 -14.95 -2.19 -5.93
C SER A 68 -14.97 -1.54 -7.30
N ILE A 69 -13.79 -1.42 -7.92
CA ILE A 69 -13.63 -0.93 -9.28
C ILE A 69 -12.95 -2.04 -10.06
N ILE A 70 -13.63 -2.64 -11.04
CA ILE A 70 -13.17 -3.88 -11.68
C ILE A 70 -12.64 -3.54 -13.07
N GLU A 71 -11.40 -3.94 -13.39
CA GLU A 71 -10.74 -3.62 -14.66
C GLU A 71 -11.54 -4.07 -15.89
N LYS A 72 -12.25 -5.21 -15.80
CA LYS A 72 -13.06 -5.77 -16.88
C LYS A 72 -14.28 -4.91 -17.27
N ASP A 73 -14.69 -3.98 -16.40
CA ASP A 73 -15.85 -3.12 -16.62
C ASP A 73 -15.47 -1.84 -17.38
N TYR A 74 -14.22 -1.72 -17.85
CA TYR A 74 -13.69 -0.56 -18.55
C TYR A 74 -13.04 -0.96 -19.89
N ASP A 75 -13.25 -0.15 -20.91
CA ASP A 75 -12.74 -0.40 -22.28
C ASP A 75 -11.21 -0.29 -22.39
N SER A 76 -10.54 0.28 -21.39
CA SER A 76 -9.09 0.38 -21.37
C SER A 76 -8.54 0.46 -19.95
N LYS A 77 -7.27 0.05 -19.80
CA LYS A 77 -6.50 0.21 -18.57
C LYS A 77 -6.44 1.68 -18.12
N LYS A 78 -6.41 2.63 -19.06
CA LYS A 78 -6.41 4.06 -18.77
C LYS A 78 -7.72 4.49 -18.09
N LEU A 79 -8.87 4.13 -18.65
CA LEU A 79 -10.19 4.45 -18.07
C LEU A 79 -10.37 3.81 -16.69
N PHE A 80 -9.88 2.58 -16.52
CA PHE A 80 -9.86 1.90 -15.22
C PHE A 80 -9.05 2.69 -14.18
N ASN A 81 -7.83 3.13 -14.51
CA ASN A 81 -7.00 3.92 -13.60
C ASN A 81 -7.62 5.30 -13.32
N GLU A 82 -8.18 5.97 -14.34
CA GLU A 82 -8.88 7.26 -14.18
C GLU A 82 -10.08 7.15 -13.23
N ALA A 83 -10.84 6.05 -13.27
CA ALA A 83 -11.95 5.81 -12.35
C ALA A 83 -11.48 5.70 -10.88
N ILE A 84 -10.36 5.01 -10.65
CA ILE A 84 -9.78 4.93 -9.30
C ILE A 84 -9.29 6.32 -8.86
N ILE A 85 -8.56 7.04 -9.70
CA ILE A 85 -8.06 8.40 -9.41
C ILE A 85 -9.23 9.34 -9.07
N LYS A 86 -10.29 9.34 -9.88
CA LYS A 86 -11.49 10.16 -9.63
C LYS A 86 -12.12 9.83 -8.29
N THR A 87 -12.21 8.54 -7.95
CA THR A 87 -12.72 8.09 -6.65
C THR A 87 -11.86 8.62 -5.49
N LEU A 88 -10.53 8.53 -5.60
CA LEU A 88 -9.59 9.05 -4.60
C LEU A 88 -9.69 10.58 -4.47
N GLN A 89 -9.82 11.31 -5.59
CA GLN A 89 -9.99 12.76 -5.60
C GLN A 89 -11.30 13.21 -4.96
N ASN A 90 -12.41 12.51 -5.23
CA ASN A 90 -13.71 12.79 -4.62
C ASN A 90 -13.68 12.63 -3.08
N HIS A 91 -12.85 11.70 -2.58
CA HIS A 91 -12.60 11.50 -1.15
C HIS A 91 -11.47 12.39 -0.60
N LYS A 92 -10.92 13.29 -1.44
CA LYS A 92 -9.85 14.24 -1.11
C LYS A 92 -8.60 13.54 -0.54
N ILE A 93 -8.26 12.35 -1.02
CA ILE A 93 -7.12 11.57 -0.52
C ILE A 93 -5.82 12.35 -0.62
N ASP A 94 -5.04 12.34 0.46
CA ASP A 94 -3.73 12.99 0.54
C ASP A 94 -2.61 11.98 0.23
N LEU A 95 -2.75 10.73 0.69
CA LEU A 95 -1.76 9.66 0.53
C LEU A 95 -2.43 8.33 0.12
N VAL A 96 -1.96 7.71 -0.95
CA VAL A 96 -2.44 6.42 -1.44
C VAL A 96 -1.57 5.30 -0.87
N ILE A 97 -2.21 4.27 -0.34
CA ILE A 97 -1.55 3.11 0.27
C ILE A 97 -1.88 1.86 -0.54
N LEU A 98 -0.87 1.22 -1.11
CA LEU A 98 -1.00 -0.09 -1.76
C LEU A 98 -0.80 -1.18 -0.69
N ALA A 99 -1.86 -1.86 -0.32
CA ALA A 99 -1.86 -2.90 0.73
C ALA A 99 -2.20 -4.27 0.14
N GLY A 100 -1.28 -4.80 -0.67
CA GLY A 100 -1.51 -6.01 -1.46
C GLY A 100 -2.40 -5.75 -2.68
N TYR A 101 -2.16 -4.62 -3.37
CA TYR A 101 -2.81 -4.26 -4.61
C TYR A 101 -2.04 -4.85 -5.81
N MET A 102 -2.69 -5.72 -6.58
CA MET A 102 -2.07 -6.57 -7.60
C MET A 102 -2.27 -6.04 -9.03
N ARG A 103 -2.43 -4.71 -9.20
CA ARG A 103 -2.53 -4.08 -10.52
C ARG A 103 -1.46 -3.01 -10.65
N ILE A 104 -0.90 -2.92 -11.86
CA ILE A 104 0.09 -1.90 -12.22
C ILE A 104 -0.61 -0.56 -12.44
N LEU A 105 -0.23 0.44 -11.64
CA LEU A 105 -0.64 1.82 -11.81
C LEU A 105 -0.05 2.41 -13.10
N ASP A 106 -0.80 3.28 -13.77
CA ASP A 106 -0.35 3.93 -14.99
C ASP A 106 0.23 5.34 -14.76
N THR A 107 0.66 5.98 -15.84
CA THR A 107 1.21 7.36 -15.81
C THR A 107 0.24 8.40 -15.23
N CYS A 108 -1.08 8.17 -15.30
CA CYS A 108 -2.06 9.11 -14.76
C CYS A 108 -2.03 9.14 -13.23
N PHE A 109 -1.75 8.00 -12.58
CA PHE A 109 -1.53 7.93 -11.14
C PHE A 109 -0.31 8.74 -10.71
N PHE A 110 0.82 8.57 -11.40
CA PHE A 110 2.07 9.26 -11.04
C PHE A 110 1.99 10.78 -11.25
N LYS A 111 1.16 11.24 -12.19
CA LYS A 111 0.84 12.67 -12.35
C LYS A 111 -0.07 13.18 -11.23
N SER A 112 -1.06 12.40 -10.82
CA SER A 112 -2.09 12.83 -9.84
C SER A 112 -1.60 12.74 -8.39
N TYR A 113 -0.81 11.72 -8.08
CA TYR A 113 -0.31 11.39 -6.74
C TYR A 113 1.21 11.28 -6.72
N LYS A 114 1.91 12.19 -7.41
CA LYS A 114 3.38 12.27 -7.40
C LYS A 114 3.89 12.27 -5.96
N ASN A 115 4.82 11.36 -5.65
CA ASN A 115 5.40 11.17 -4.31
C ASN A 115 4.36 10.91 -3.20
N ARG A 116 3.13 10.50 -3.54
CA ARG A 116 2.03 10.31 -2.58
C ARG A 116 1.37 8.94 -2.76
N ILE A 117 2.17 7.96 -3.14
CA ILE A 117 1.78 6.56 -3.25
C ILE A 117 2.86 5.74 -2.52
N LEU A 118 2.46 4.98 -1.51
CA LEU A 118 3.34 4.05 -0.81
C LEU A 118 2.93 2.61 -1.11
N ASN A 119 3.92 1.73 -1.16
CA ASN A 119 3.73 0.29 -1.27
C ASN A 119 4.60 -0.42 -0.25
N ILE A 120 4.15 -1.61 0.15
CA ILE A 120 4.98 -2.57 0.86
C ILE A 120 5.23 -3.78 -0.02
N HIS A 121 6.50 -4.17 -0.12
CA HIS A 121 6.96 -5.26 -0.97
C HIS A 121 7.63 -6.35 -0.11
N PRO A 122 7.31 -7.65 -0.30
CA PRO A 122 7.79 -8.74 0.56
C PRO A 122 9.21 -9.23 0.20
N SER A 123 10.13 -8.28 -0.01
CA SER A 123 11.57 -8.56 -0.09
C SER A 123 12.38 -7.40 0.48
N LEU A 124 13.69 -7.60 0.59
CA LEU A 124 14.65 -6.52 0.76
C LEU A 124 15.04 -5.97 -0.61
N LEU A 125 14.29 -4.97 -1.10
CA LEU A 125 14.62 -4.27 -2.34
C LEU A 125 16.07 -3.71 -2.29
N PRO A 126 16.82 -3.74 -3.41
CA PRO A 126 16.37 -4.01 -4.78
C PRO A 126 16.25 -5.50 -5.17
N SER A 127 16.47 -6.44 -4.26
CA SER A 127 16.36 -7.88 -4.55
C SER A 127 14.91 -8.32 -4.74
N PHE A 128 14.68 -9.29 -5.63
CA PHE A 128 13.39 -9.99 -5.81
C PHE A 128 12.19 -9.05 -6.05
N LYS A 129 12.29 -8.17 -7.05
CA LYS A 129 11.19 -7.29 -7.49
C LYS A 129 10.03 -8.09 -8.09
N GLY A 130 8.84 -7.49 -8.13
CA GLY A 130 7.67 -8.06 -8.77
C GLY A 130 7.05 -9.24 -8.01
N LEU A 131 6.35 -10.11 -8.72
CA LEU A 131 5.50 -11.13 -8.09
C LEU A 131 6.30 -12.25 -7.42
N ASN A 132 5.70 -12.87 -6.40
CA ASN A 132 6.21 -14.08 -5.73
C ASN A 132 7.62 -13.92 -5.13
N ALA A 133 7.93 -12.75 -4.56
CA ALA A 133 9.27 -12.45 -4.06
C ALA A 133 9.76 -13.43 -2.96
N GLN A 134 8.85 -13.96 -2.14
CA GLN A 134 9.16 -14.97 -1.13
C GLN A 134 9.61 -16.29 -1.78
N LYS A 135 8.93 -16.71 -2.85
CA LYS A 135 9.34 -17.88 -3.65
C LYS A 135 10.69 -17.64 -4.32
N GLN A 136 10.89 -16.47 -4.92
CA GLN A 136 12.19 -16.12 -5.53
C GLN A 136 13.33 -16.20 -4.50
N ALA A 137 13.11 -15.72 -3.27
CA ALA A 137 14.10 -15.80 -2.20
C ALA A 137 14.44 -17.25 -1.81
N LEU A 138 13.43 -18.12 -1.70
CA LEU A 138 13.62 -19.54 -1.40
C LEU A 138 14.36 -20.26 -2.53
N ASP A 139 13.92 -20.05 -3.78
CA ASP A 139 14.52 -20.66 -4.96
C ASP A 139 15.99 -20.24 -5.13
N PHE A 140 16.32 -18.98 -4.80
CA PHE A 140 17.70 -18.49 -4.82
C PHE A 140 18.55 -19.04 -3.66
N GLY A 141 17.92 -19.45 -2.55
CA GLY A 141 18.59 -20.02 -1.39
C GLY A 141 19.20 -19.00 -0.42
N VAL A 142 18.71 -17.75 -0.40
CA VAL A 142 19.18 -16.73 0.55
C VAL A 142 18.93 -17.15 1.99
N LYS A 143 19.73 -16.61 2.93
CA LYS A 143 19.55 -16.84 4.38
C LYS A 143 18.84 -15.70 5.10
N ILE A 144 18.67 -14.58 4.42
CA ILE A 144 17.98 -13.40 4.91
C ILE A 144 17.05 -12.91 3.80
N SER A 145 15.81 -12.62 4.16
CA SER A 145 14.83 -11.94 3.33
C SER A 145 14.18 -10.83 4.18
N GLY A 146 13.02 -10.30 3.80
CA GLY A 146 12.37 -9.23 4.55
C GLY A 146 11.22 -8.58 3.81
N CYS A 147 10.86 -7.38 4.25
CA CYS A 147 9.93 -6.52 3.54
C CYS A 147 10.48 -5.09 3.44
N THR A 148 10.01 -4.36 2.43
CA THR A 148 10.40 -2.99 2.13
C THR A 148 9.17 -2.12 1.95
N VAL A 149 9.10 -1.01 2.68
CA VAL A 149 8.15 0.07 2.38
C VAL A 149 8.88 1.11 1.53
N HIS A 150 8.28 1.49 0.41
CA HIS A 150 8.87 2.45 -0.52
C HIS A 150 7.82 3.38 -1.14
N VAL A 151 8.28 4.52 -1.63
CA VAL A 151 7.47 5.39 -2.50
C VAL A 151 7.35 4.71 -3.86
N VAL A 152 6.15 4.70 -4.44
CA VAL A 152 5.91 4.09 -5.75
C VAL A 152 6.27 5.06 -6.87
N THR A 153 7.01 4.57 -7.85
CA THR A 153 7.40 5.28 -9.08
C THR A 153 6.91 4.53 -10.31
N GLU A 154 7.05 5.13 -11.50
CA GLU A 154 6.74 4.47 -12.78
C GLU A 154 7.53 3.17 -12.99
N LYS A 155 8.76 3.11 -12.48
CA LYS A 155 9.55 1.89 -12.44
C LYS A 155 9.09 0.99 -11.29
N LEU A 156 8.81 -0.27 -11.62
CA LEU A 156 8.35 -1.30 -10.69
C LEU A 156 9.36 -1.49 -9.55
N ASP A 157 8.87 -1.35 -8.31
CA ASP A 157 9.61 -1.56 -7.06
C ASP A 157 11.01 -0.90 -7.04
N ASP A 158 11.10 0.32 -7.60
CA ASP A 158 12.37 1.04 -7.79
C ASP A 158 12.41 2.40 -7.08
N GLY A 159 11.30 2.80 -6.46
CA GLY A 159 11.22 4.11 -5.83
C GLY A 159 11.97 4.19 -4.49
N PRO A 160 12.12 5.42 -3.95
CA PRO A 160 12.82 5.65 -2.69
C PRO A 160 12.35 4.72 -1.56
N ILE A 161 13.29 3.96 -0.99
CA ILE A 161 13.05 3.10 0.16
C ILE A 161 12.86 3.97 1.40
N LEU A 162 11.77 3.75 2.12
CA LEU A 162 11.48 4.43 3.38
C LEU A 162 11.94 3.61 4.58
N LYS A 163 11.66 2.30 4.56
CA LYS A 163 11.98 1.41 5.67
C LYS A 163 12.08 -0.03 5.21
N GLN A 164 12.98 -0.79 5.83
CA GLN A 164 13.13 -2.23 5.60
C GLN A 164 13.21 -2.97 6.93
N VAL A 165 12.72 -4.20 6.94
CA VAL A 165 12.91 -5.14 8.06
C VAL A 165 13.33 -6.48 7.49
N SER A 166 14.45 -6.99 7.98
CA SER A 166 14.96 -8.31 7.62
C SER A 166 14.36 -9.40 8.49
N VAL A 167 14.19 -10.60 7.93
CA VAL A 167 13.85 -11.83 8.64
C VAL A 167 14.78 -12.97 8.19
N PRO A 168 15.10 -13.93 9.05
CA PRO A 168 15.86 -15.11 8.64
C PRO A 168 15.02 -16.00 7.72
N VAL A 169 15.69 -16.63 6.76
CA VAL A 169 15.17 -17.76 5.97
C VAL A 169 15.73 -19.04 6.58
N LEU A 170 14.86 -19.82 7.18
CA LEU A 170 15.21 -21.05 7.88
C LEU A 170 15.39 -22.21 6.89
N LYS A 171 16.20 -23.19 7.28
CA LYS A 171 16.54 -24.35 6.42
C LYS A 171 15.31 -25.08 5.84
N ASN A 172 14.23 -25.14 6.61
CA ASN A 172 13.01 -25.87 6.25
C ASN A 172 11.82 -24.93 5.96
N ASP A 173 12.09 -23.66 5.64
CA ASP A 173 11.01 -22.76 5.28
C ASP A 173 10.32 -23.21 3.99
N THR A 174 8.99 -23.16 4.02
CA THR A 174 8.14 -23.17 2.83
C THR A 174 7.82 -21.73 2.45
N GLU A 175 7.28 -21.53 1.25
CA GLU A 175 6.79 -20.20 0.84
C GLU A 175 5.79 -19.63 1.84
N ASN A 176 4.91 -20.47 2.40
CA ASN A 176 3.92 -20.05 3.38
C ASN A 176 4.56 -19.64 4.73
N THR A 177 5.52 -20.42 5.26
CA THR A 177 6.15 -20.08 6.55
C THR A 177 7.01 -18.84 6.45
N LEU A 178 7.76 -18.66 5.35
CA LEU A 178 8.51 -17.44 5.10
C LEU A 178 7.56 -16.24 4.90
N SER A 179 6.50 -16.41 4.11
CA SER A 179 5.51 -15.35 3.87
C SER A 179 4.85 -14.88 5.16
N ASN A 180 4.48 -15.80 6.06
CA ASN A 180 3.88 -15.43 7.34
C ASN A 180 4.87 -14.66 8.23
N ARG A 181 6.14 -15.08 8.27
CA ARG A 181 7.18 -14.39 9.04
C ARG A 181 7.45 -12.98 8.51
N ILE A 182 7.47 -12.80 7.19
CA ILE A 182 7.60 -11.49 6.56
C ILE A 182 6.35 -10.64 6.88
N LEU A 183 5.15 -11.22 6.74
CA LEU A 183 3.87 -10.53 6.96
C LEU A 183 3.72 -9.98 8.38
N GLU A 184 4.23 -10.67 9.40
CA GLU A 184 4.27 -10.14 10.77
C GLU A 184 5.09 -8.85 10.89
N GLN A 185 6.16 -8.73 10.11
CA GLN A 185 6.96 -7.51 10.05
C GLN A 185 6.29 -6.44 9.21
N GLU A 186 5.63 -6.83 8.11
CA GLU A 186 4.86 -5.92 7.26
C GLU A 186 3.82 -5.13 8.05
N HIS A 187 3.05 -5.81 8.91
CA HIS A 187 2.00 -5.19 9.72
C HIS A 187 2.52 -4.07 10.63
N LYS A 188 3.76 -4.21 11.09
CA LYS A 188 4.40 -3.23 11.98
C LYS A 188 5.09 -2.12 11.20
N VAL A 189 5.93 -2.51 10.24
CA VAL A 189 6.79 -1.56 9.52
C VAL A 189 5.97 -0.62 8.63
N TYR A 190 4.86 -1.08 8.07
CA TYR A 190 4.07 -0.25 7.16
C TYR A 190 3.45 0.95 7.88
N SER A 191 2.78 0.72 9.01
CA SER A 191 2.20 1.80 9.83
C SER A 191 3.27 2.77 10.34
N GLN A 192 4.45 2.27 10.72
CA GLN A 192 5.59 3.10 11.14
C GLN A 192 6.11 3.98 9.99
N ALA A 193 6.33 3.39 8.81
CA ALA A 193 6.80 4.12 7.64
C ALA A 193 5.79 5.19 7.21
N ILE A 194 4.48 4.91 7.24
CA ILE A 194 3.44 5.91 6.97
C ILE A 194 3.52 7.05 7.99
N LYS A 195 3.64 6.74 9.29
CA LYS A 195 3.76 7.76 10.35
C LYS A 195 4.96 8.69 10.16
N GLU A 196 6.10 8.13 9.77
CA GLU A 196 7.32 8.90 9.50
C GLU A 196 7.17 9.75 8.23
N TYR A 197 6.61 9.17 7.16
CA TYR A 197 6.42 9.84 5.86
C TYR A 197 5.40 10.99 5.92
N ILE A 198 4.34 10.86 6.71
CA ILE A 198 3.38 11.96 6.92
C ILE A 198 4.07 13.24 7.42
N LYS A 199 5.11 13.10 8.25
CA LYS A 199 5.86 14.25 8.77
C LYS A 199 6.67 14.97 7.70
N THR A 200 7.00 14.31 6.58
CA THR A 200 7.71 14.95 5.47
C THR A 200 6.73 15.69 4.56
N LEU A 201 5.50 15.18 4.39
CA LEU A 201 4.45 15.83 3.62
C LEU A 201 3.99 17.17 4.24
N ASN A 202 3.98 17.26 5.57
CA ASN A 202 3.56 18.49 6.28
C ASN A 202 4.64 19.58 6.30
N LYS A 203 5.82 19.34 5.71
CA LYS A 203 6.94 20.29 5.66
C LYS A 203 7.08 20.98 4.30
N GLU A 204 6.31 20.55 3.30
CA GLU A 204 6.23 21.15 1.96
C GLU A 204 5.03 22.11 1.87
#